data_AF-A0A498G0Q2-F1
#
_entry.id   AF-A0A498G0Q2-F1
#
_cell.length_a   1.000
_cell.length_b   1.000
_cell.length_c   1.000
_cell.angle_alpha   90.00
_cell.angle_beta   90.00
_cell.angle_gamma   90.00
#
_symmetry.space_group_name_H-M   'P 1'
#
loop_
_entity.id
_entity.type
_entity.pdbx_description
1 polymer ?
#
loop_
_entity_poly.entity_id
_entity_poly.type
_entity_poly.pdbx_seq_one_letter_code
_entity_poly.pdbx_strand_id
1 'polypeptide(L)'
;MGLYDAYLATRHRLHDAEPPAHVALVLTERDLLADGAFDTLSSAIGWAFEYGAERVTVSVSVLDRAVAPTLVRELRRLDAPERTVV
;
A
#
# COMPACT_ATOMS: atom_id res chain seq x y z
N MET A 1 -19.20 -8.43 -10.04
CA MET A 1 -18.13 -8.26 -11.05
C MET A 1 -18.77 -8.27 -12.43
N GLY A 2 -18.80 -7.13 -13.11
CA GLY A 2 -19.47 -6.95 -14.41
C GLY A 2 -18.53 -7.17 -15.61
N LEU A 3 -19.07 -6.99 -16.82
CA LEU A 3 -18.34 -7.12 -18.10
C LEU A 3 -17.11 -6.20 -18.18
N TYR A 4 -17.21 -5.00 -17.59
CA TYR A 4 -16.10 -4.06 -17.50
C TYR A 4 -14.97 -4.56 -16.60
N ASP A 5 -15.30 -5.17 -15.45
CA ASP A 5 -14.32 -5.74 -14.52
C ASP A 5 -13.57 -6.91 -15.16
N ALA A 6 -14.28 -7.78 -15.89
CA ALA A 6 -13.69 -8.91 -16.61
C ALA A 6 -12.75 -8.45 -17.74
N TYR A 7 -13.16 -7.41 -18.49
CA TYR A 7 -12.31 -6.79 -19.49
C TYR A 7 -11.04 -6.19 -18.89
N LEU A 8 -11.14 -5.41 -17.81
CA LEU A 8 -9.99 -4.82 -17.13
C LEU A 8 -9.04 -5.87 -16.58
N ALA A 9 -9.57 -6.91 -15.93
CA ALA A 9 -8.76 -8.01 -15.39
C ALA A 9 -7.98 -8.73 -16.52
N THR A 10 -8.63 -8.98 -17.65
CA THR A 10 -8.00 -9.62 -18.81
C THR A 10 -6.95 -8.71 -19.44
N ARG A 11 -7.27 -7.42 -19.62
CA ARG A 11 -6.35 -6.42 -20.18
C ARG A 11 -5.10 -6.25 -19.32
N HIS A 12 -5.25 -6.15 -18.00
CA HIS A 12 -4.12 -6.01 -17.08
C HIS A 12 -3.25 -7.26 -17.05
N ARG A 13 -3.86 -8.46 -17.09
CA ARG A 13 -3.12 -9.72 -17.15
C ARG A 13 -2.35 -9.94 -18.45
N LEU A 14 -2.86 -9.41 -19.55
CA LEU A 14 -2.26 -9.52 -20.88
C LEU A 14 -1.42 -8.28 -21.25
N HIS A 15 -1.26 -7.32 -20.33
CA HIS A 15 -0.43 -6.16 -20.58
C HIS A 15 1.04 -6.54 -20.36
N ASP A 16 1.77 -6.67 -21.47
CA ASP A 16 3.18 -7.10 -21.54
C ASP A 16 4.19 -6.04 -21.06
N ALA A 17 3.73 -5.05 -20.28
CA ALA A 17 4.62 -4.03 -19.72
C ALA A 17 5.18 -4.51 -18.39
N GLU A 18 6.48 -4.30 -18.18
CA GLU A 18 7.12 -4.56 -16.89
C GLU A 18 6.39 -3.78 -15.79
N PRO A 19 6.04 -4.42 -14.65
CA PRO A 19 5.46 -3.72 -13.53
C PRO A 19 6.40 -2.63 -12.98
N PRO A 20 5.86 -1.63 -12.27
CA PRO A 20 6.69 -0.58 -11.70
C PRO A 20 7.61 -1.15 -10.63
N ALA A 21 8.92 -0.98 -10.81
CA ALA A 21 9.91 -1.39 -9.82
C ALA A 21 9.77 -0.66 -8.46
N HIS A 22 9.16 0.53 -8.44
CA HIS A 22 8.92 1.30 -7.21
C HIS A 22 7.50 1.86 -7.18
N VAL A 23 6.76 1.52 -6.13
CA VAL A 23 5.40 2.01 -5.86
C VAL A 23 5.40 2.99 -4.69
N ALA A 24 4.68 4.10 -4.84
CA ALA A 24 4.44 5.06 -3.76
C ALA A 24 2.98 5.01 -3.31
N LEU A 25 2.76 4.71 -2.03
CA LEU A 25 1.45 4.78 -1.37
C LEU A 25 1.36 6.10 -0.60
N VAL A 26 0.50 7.00 -1.06
CA VAL A 26 0.29 8.31 -0.44
C VAL A 26 -1.04 8.30 0.29
N LEU A 27 -0.98 8.47 1.61
CA LEU A 27 -2.12 8.37 2.51
C LEU A 27 -2.22 9.62 3.37
N THR A 28 -3.40 9.83 3.96
CA THR A 28 -3.63 10.83 4.99
C THR A 28 -3.75 10.15 6.36
N GLU A 29 -3.60 10.93 7.43
CA GLU A 29 -3.89 10.43 8.78
C GLU A 29 -5.30 9.83 8.90
N ARG A 30 -6.28 10.40 8.19
CA ARG A 30 -7.67 9.97 8.26
C ARG A 30 -7.87 8.58 7.68
N ASP A 31 -7.12 8.24 6.64
CA ASP A 31 -7.18 6.90 6.04
C ASP A 31 -6.74 5.83 7.03
N LEU A 32 -5.80 6.17 7.94
CA LEU A 32 -5.29 5.28 8.99
C LEU A 32 -6.11 5.27 10.28
N LEU A 33 -7.08 6.18 10.43
CA LEU A 33 -8.01 6.20 11.56
C LEU A 33 -9.26 5.34 11.33
N ALA A 34 -9.46 4.85 10.10
CA ALA A 34 -10.55 3.94 9.80
C ALA A 34 -10.30 2.55 10.42
N ASP A 35 -11.38 1.87 10.80
CA ASP A 35 -11.28 0.50 11.31
C ASP A 35 -10.72 -0.43 10.22
N GLY A 36 -9.77 -1.29 10.58
CA GLY A 36 -9.07 -2.17 9.63
C GLY A 36 -8.14 -1.46 8.63
N ALA A 37 -7.82 -0.18 8.84
CA ALA A 37 -6.95 0.57 7.91
C ALA A 37 -5.55 -0.03 7.78
N PHE A 38 -4.96 -0.49 8.88
CA PHE A 38 -3.62 -1.11 8.87
C PHE A 38 -3.60 -2.46 8.15
N ASP A 39 -4.67 -3.26 8.26
CA ASP A 39 -4.81 -4.51 7.50
C ASP A 39 -4.96 -4.26 6.00
N THR A 40 -5.69 -3.19 5.65
CA THR A 40 -5.84 -2.73 4.27
C THR A 40 -4.50 -2.25 3.71
N LEU A 41 -3.73 -1.48 4.48
CA LEU A 41 -2.38 -1.05 4.11
C LEU A 41 -1.44 -2.25 3.95
N SER A 42 -1.47 -3.20 4.88
CA SER A 42 -0.69 -4.45 4.78
C SER A 42 -1.00 -5.19 3.48
N SER A 43 -2.29 -5.35 3.16
CA SER A 43 -2.74 -5.99 1.92
C SER A 43 -2.27 -5.23 0.67
N ALA A 44 -2.35 -3.90 0.67
CA ALA A 44 -1.90 -3.07 -0.45
C ALA A 44 -0.38 -3.17 -0.68
N ILE A 45 0.41 -3.20 0.40
CA ILE A 45 1.86 -3.43 0.33
C ILE A 45 2.13 -4.84 -0.23
N GLY A 46 1.43 -5.85 0.27
CA GLY A 46 1.53 -7.23 -0.22
C GLY A 46 1.26 -7.34 -1.71
N TRP A 47 0.20 -6.71 -2.21
CA TRP A 47 -0.10 -6.67 -3.64
C TRP A 47 1.01 -5.99 -4.44
N ALA A 48 1.56 -4.87 -3.97
CA ALA A 48 2.64 -4.19 -4.71
C ALA A 48 3.83 -5.13 -4.97
N PHE A 49 4.23 -5.90 -3.96
CA PHE A 49 5.29 -6.91 -4.12
C PHE A 49 4.85 -8.12 -4.95
N GLU A 50 3.63 -8.61 -4.77
CA GLU A 50 3.06 -9.72 -5.56
C GLU A 50 3.04 -9.41 -7.07
N TYR A 51 2.77 -8.14 -7.42
CA TYR A 51 2.77 -7.65 -8.80
C TYR A 51 4.14 -7.21 -9.30
N GLY A 52 5.23 -7.43 -8.55
CA GLY A 52 6.60 -7.25 -9.04
C GLY A 52 7.29 -5.95 -8.66
N ALA A 53 6.76 -5.15 -7.72
CA ALA A 53 7.51 -4.02 -7.19
C ALA A 53 8.70 -4.50 -6.36
N GLU A 54 9.85 -3.84 -6.50
CA GLU A 54 11.04 -4.09 -5.68
C GLU A 54 11.05 -3.22 -4.41
N ARG A 55 10.33 -2.10 -4.46
CA ARG A 55 10.27 -1.11 -3.38
C ARG A 55 8.88 -0.52 -3.25
N VAL A 56 8.45 -0.34 -2.01
CA VAL A 56 7.25 0.43 -1.66
C VAL A 56 7.63 1.57 -0.72
N THR A 57 7.18 2.79 -1.00
CA THR A 57 7.32 3.93 -0.09
C THR A 57 5.93 4.36 0.39
N VAL A 58 5.73 4.38 1.70
CA VAL A 58 4.49 4.86 2.30
C VAL A 58 4.73 6.27 2.83
N SER A 59 3.96 7.23 2.32
CA SER A 59 4.00 8.62 2.75
C SER A 59 2.66 8.98 3.39
N VAL A 60 2.68 9.33 4.67
CA VAL A 60 1.48 9.71 5.41
C VAL A 60 1.48 11.22 5.67
N SER A 61 0.52 11.92 5.09
CA SER A 61 0.25 13.31 5.40
C SER A 61 -0.47 13.41 6.75
N VAL A 62 0.22 13.98 7.74
CA VAL A 62 -0.32 14.23 9.08
C VAL A 62 -0.71 15.69 9.24
N LEU A 63 -1.90 15.95 9.77
CA LEU A 63 -2.34 17.29 10.14
C LEU A 63 -1.85 17.63 11.55
N ASP A 64 -1.96 16.67 12.49
CA ASP A 64 -1.42 16.81 13.84
C ASP A 64 -0.12 16.00 14.01
N ARG A 65 0.98 16.72 14.24
CA ARG A 65 2.30 16.12 14.46
C ARG A 65 2.34 15.25 15.73
N ALA A 66 1.45 15.47 16.70
CA ALA A 66 1.37 14.64 17.90
C ALA A 66 0.94 13.20 17.61
N VAL A 67 0.30 12.95 16.46
CA VAL A 67 -0.15 11.61 16.04
C VAL A 67 0.99 10.78 15.42
N ALA A 68 2.05 11.43 14.93
CA ALA A 68 3.15 10.77 14.21
C ALA A 68 3.82 9.62 15.00
N PRO A 69 4.15 9.73 16.31
CA PRO A 69 4.76 8.63 17.05
C PRO A 69 3.85 7.39 17.17
N THR A 70 2.54 7.60 17.24
CA THR A 70 1.56 6.50 17.25
C THR A 70 1.53 5.81 15.90
N LEU A 71 1.48 6.57 14.80
CA LEU A 71 1.52 6.00 13.45
C LEU A 71 2.81 5.22 13.21
N VAL A 72 3.97 5.75 13.60
CA VAL A 72 5.26 5.05 13.48
C VAL A 72 5.24 3.71 14.22
N ARG A 73 4.67 3.66 15.43
CA ARG A 73 4.57 2.43 16.20
C ARG A 73 3.69 1.39 15.52
N GLU A 74 2.51 1.79 15.03
CA GLU A 74 1.61 0.86 14.34
C GLU A 74 2.19 0.41 12.98
N LEU A 75 2.83 1.30 12.23
CA LEU A 75 3.53 0.94 10.98
C LEU A 75 4.66 -0.07 11.21
N ARG A 76 5.38 0.01 12.33
CA ARG A 76 6.41 -0.97 12.70
C ARG A 76 5.85 -2.35 13.09
N ARG A 77 4.56 -2.43 13.40
CA ARG A 77 3.87 -3.70 13.68
C ARG A 77 3.28 -4.34 12.44
N LEU A 78 3.27 -3.65 11.30
CA LEU A 78 2.86 -4.24 10.05
C LEU A 78 3.75 -5.43 9.71
N ASP A 79 3.11 -6.49 9.25
CA ASP A 79 3.79 -7.69 8.75
C ASP A 79 4.34 -7.37 7.34
N ALA A 80 5.43 -6.59 7.32
CA ALA A 80 6.10 -6.14 6.12
C ALA A 80 7.30 -7.05 5.80
N PRO A 81 7.72 -7.16 4.52
CA PRO A 81 8.89 -7.95 4.16
C PRO A 81 10.15 -7.51 4.95
N GLU A 82 11.10 -8.42 5.13
CA GLU A 82 12.22 -8.38 6.09
C GLU A 82 13.02 -7.06 6.17
N ARG A 83 12.90 -6.16 5.17
CA ARG A 83 13.59 -4.87 5.13
C ARG A 83 12.62 -3.69 5.10
N THR A 84 12.29 -3.20 6.29
CA THR A 84 11.51 -1.97 6.48
C THR A 84 12.37 -0.87 7.10
N VAL A 85 12.29 0.35 6.56
CA VAL A 85 12.93 1.56 7.11
C VAL A 85 11.82 2.57 7.41
N VAL A 86 11.72 3.01 8.67
CA VAL A 86 10.71 3.95 9.19
C VAL A 86 11.36 5.15 9.82
#